data_AF-G5B089-F1
#
_entry.id   AF-G5B089-F1
#
_cell.length_a   1.000
_cell.length_b   1.000
_cell.length_c   1.000
_cell.angle_alpha   90.00
_cell.angle_beta   90.00
_cell.angle_gamma   90.00
#
_symmetry.space_group_name_H-M   'P 1'
#
loop_
_entity.id
_entity.type
_entity.pdbx_description
1 polymer ?
#
loop_
_entity_poly.entity_id
_entity_poly.type
_entity_poly.pdbx_seq_one_letter_code
_entity_poly.pdbx_strand_id
1 'polypeptide(L)'
;MARTKQTARKSTGGKAPRKQLATKAAHKSAPSTGGVKKPHQIAQDFKTDLRFQSAAIGALQEASEAYLDGLFEDTNLCAIHAKRVTIMPKDI
;
A
#
# COMPACT_ATOMS: atom_id res chain seq x y z
N MET A 1 16.24 57.54 52.32
CA MET A 1 16.55 56.62 51.20
C MET A 1 15.41 55.64 51.06
N ALA A 2 14.60 55.79 50.01
CA ALA A 2 13.52 54.87 49.68
C ALA A 2 13.08 55.05 48.21
N ARG A 3 13.06 53.91 47.50
CA ARG A 3 12.15 53.51 46.41
C ARG A 3 12.20 54.21 45.03
N THR A 4 12.48 53.35 44.06
CA THR A 4 12.53 53.43 42.60
C THR A 4 11.23 53.88 41.91
N LYS A 5 11.35 54.50 40.73
CA LYS A 5 10.40 54.33 39.62
C LYS A 5 11.12 54.27 38.26
N GLN A 6 11.33 53.04 37.82
CA GLN A 6 11.63 52.66 36.44
C GLN A 6 10.36 52.87 35.59
N THR A 7 10.43 53.62 34.50
CA THR A 7 9.33 53.72 33.54
C THR A 7 9.40 52.56 32.55
N ALA A 8 8.28 51.85 32.39
CA ALA A 8 8.19 50.64 31.58
C ALA A 8 8.24 50.98 30.08
N ARG A 9 9.29 50.50 29.38
CA ARG A 9 9.27 50.37 27.92
C ARG A 9 8.62 49.03 27.55
N LYS A 10 7.39 49.08 27.02
CA LYS A 10 6.78 47.94 26.32
C LYS A 10 7.19 47.99 24.85
N SER A 11 8.07 47.10 24.42
CA SER A 11 8.23 46.75 23.00
C SER A 11 7.62 45.37 22.77
N THR A 12 6.31 45.30 22.63
CA THR A 12 5.64 44.10 22.14
C THR A 12 5.88 44.01 20.64
N GLY A 13 6.94 43.30 20.25
CA GLY A 13 7.14 42.83 18.89
C GLY A 13 5.98 41.92 18.51
N GLY A 14 5.05 42.44 17.72
CA GLY A 14 3.87 41.71 17.26
C GLY A 14 4.30 40.55 16.36
N LYS A 15 4.23 39.33 16.88
CA LYS A 15 4.32 38.11 16.07
C LYS A 15 2.96 37.95 15.38
N ALA A 16 2.90 38.28 14.10
CA ALA A 16 1.69 38.12 13.30
C ALA A 16 1.15 36.66 13.43
N PRO A 17 -0.17 36.44 13.54
CA PRO A 17 -0.72 35.10 13.60
C PRO A 17 -0.43 34.38 12.29
N ARG A 18 0.46 33.39 12.33
CA ARG A 18 0.79 32.58 11.15
C ARG A 18 -0.42 31.70 10.85
N LYS A 19 -1.14 31.99 9.76
CA LYS A 19 -2.16 31.09 9.19
C LYS A 19 -1.56 29.68 9.09
N GLN A 20 -2.18 28.71 9.75
CA GLN A 20 -1.77 27.31 9.67
C GLN A 20 -2.20 26.78 8.30
N LEU A 21 -1.24 26.67 7.38
CA LEU A 21 -1.45 26.02 6.09
C LEU A 21 -1.63 24.53 6.37
N ALA A 22 -2.82 23.99 6.08
CA ALA A 22 -3.09 22.57 6.21
C ALA A 22 -2.13 21.79 5.30
N THR A 23 -1.26 20.98 5.90
CA THR A 23 -0.49 19.96 5.19
C THR A 23 -1.46 18.86 4.76
N LYS A 24 -1.97 18.96 3.54
CA LYS A 24 -2.65 17.84 2.88
C LYS A 24 -1.59 16.76 2.64
N ALA A 25 -1.52 15.77 3.53
CA ALA A 25 -0.84 14.52 3.23
C ALA A 25 -1.59 13.89 2.04
N ALA A 26 -1.03 14.02 0.85
CA ALA A 26 -1.44 13.20 -0.27
C ALA A 26 -1.03 11.78 0.08
N HIS A 27 -1.97 10.98 0.59
CA HIS A 27 -1.86 9.54 0.51
C HIS A 27 -1.80 9.19 -0.97
N LYS A 28 -0.58 9.11 -1.52
CA LYS A 28 -0.34 8.43 -2.79
C LYS A 28 -0.59 6.95 -2.53
N SER A 29 -1.81 6.49 -2.73
CA SER A 29 -1.97 5.11 -3.19
C SER A 29 -1.31 5.04 -4.55
N ALA A 30 -0.26 4.23 -4.67
CA ALA A 30 0.25 3.88 -5.98
C ALA A 30 -0.93 3.32 -6.80
N PRO A 31 -1.04 3.65 -8.10
CA PRO A 31 -1.99 2.97 -8.95
C PRO A 31 -1.70 1.47 -8.82
N SER A 32 -2.73 0.71 -8.45
CA SER A 32 -2.69 -0.74 -8.47
C SER A 32 -2.51 -1.15 -9.92
N THR A 33 -1.26 -1.27 -10.38
CA THR A 33 -0.91 -2.09 -11.54
C THR A 33 -1.67 -3.40 -11.37
N GLY A 34 -2.50 -3.78 -12.35
CA GLY A 34 -3.46 -4.89 -12.25
C GLY A 34 -2.84 -6.11 -11.58
N GLY A 35 -3.05 -6.20 -10.27
CA GLY A 35 -2.40 -7.15 -9.38
C GLY A 35 -3.45 -8.11 -8.86
N VAL A 36 -3.02 -9.33 -8.59
CA VAL A 36 -3.88 -10.40 -8.05
C VAL A 36 -4.75 -9.83 -6.94
N LYS A 37 -6.08 -9.94 -7.10
CA LYS A 37 -7.02 -9.42 -6.12
C LYS A 37 -6.69 -10.04 -4.77
N LYS A 38 -6.58 -9.21 -3.73
CA LYS A 38 -6.29 -9.70 -2.37
C LYS A 38 -7.42 -10.63 -1.92
N PRO A 39 -7.15 -11.64 -1.06
CA PRO A 39 -8.18 -12.57 -0.56
C PRO A 39 -9.43 -11.86 -0.01
N HIS A 40 -9.26 -10.72 0.65
CA HIS A 40 -10.37 -9.90 1.14
C HIS A 40 -11.26 -9.34 0.03
N GLN A 41 -10.70 -8.91 -1.10
CA GLN A 41 -11.48 -8.40 -2.22
C GLN A 41 -12.25 -9.53 -2.92
N ILE A 42 -11.61 -10.68 -3.11
CA ILE A 42 -12.25 -11.85 -3.72
C ILE A 42 -13.37 -12.37 -2.82
N ALA A 43 -13.13 -12.48 -1.52
CA ALA A 43 -14.11 -13.04 -0.59
C ALA A 43 -15.33 -12.15 -0.36
N GLN A 44 -15.18 -10.83 -0.51
CA GLN A 44 -16.30 -9.89 -0.42
C GLN A 44 -17.37 -10.14 -1.49
N ASP A 45 -16.99 -10.64 -2.66
CA ASP A 45 -17.93 -11.02 -3.73
C ASP A 45 -18.81 -12.22 -3.33
N PHE A 46 -18.39 -13.01 -2.33
CA PHE A 46 -19.13 -14.19 -1.84
C PHE A 46 -19.85 -13.95 -0.51
N LYS A 47 -19.22 -13.24 0.43
CA LYS A 47 -19.80 -12.90 1.74
C LYS A 47 -19.19 -11.63 2.31
N THR A 48 -20.06 -10.69 2.65
CA THR A 48 -19.67 -9.43 3.29
C THR A 48 -19.25 -9.63 4.75
N ASP A 49 -18.31 -8.80 5.23
CA ASP A 49 -17.81 -8.76 6.62
C ASP A 49 -17.07 -10.02 7.10
N LEU A 50 -16.42 -10.75 6.18
CA LEU A 50 -15.50 -11.83 6.53
C LEU A 50 -14.21 -11.29 7.16
N ARG A 51 -13.81 -11.87 8.30
CA ARG A 51 -12.52 -11.63 8.94
C ARG A 51 -11.60 -12.82 8.70
N PHE A 52 -10.39 -12.54 8.22
CA PHE A 52 -9.38 -13.56 7.99
C PHE A 52 -8.41 -13.63 9.17
N GLN A 53 -8.05 -14.86 9.55
CA GLN A 53 -6.88 -15.08 10.39
C GLN A 53 -5.61 -14.76 9.60
N SER A 54 -4.58 -14.21 10.25
CA SER A 54 -3.29 -13.92 9.60
C SER A 54 -2.66 -15.17 8.96
N ALA A 55 -2.72 -16.31 9.66
CA ALA A 55 -2.24 -17.59 9.16
C ALA A 55 -3.00 -18.07 7.91
N ALA A 56 -4.30 -17.82 7.82
CA ALA A 56 -5.09 -18.18 6.64
C ALA A 56 -4.68 -17.37 5.41
N ILE A 57 -4.35 -16.09 5.58
CA ILE A 57 -3.83 -15.26 4.48
C ILE A 57 -2.46 -15.77 4.02
N GLY A 58 -1.59 -16.15 4.96
CA GLY A 58 -0.28 -16.76 4.65
C GLY A 58 -0.43 -18.07 3.88
N ALA A 59 -1.31 -18.97 4.34
CA ALA A 59 -1.57 -20.24 3.67
C ALA A 59 -2.12 -20.06 2.24
N LEU A 60 -3.02 -19.08 2.04
CA LEU A 60 -3.53 -18.76 0.70
C LEU A 60 -2.42 -18.24 -0.22
N GLN A 61 -1.49 -17.45 0.31
CA GLN A 61 -0.35 -16.96 -0.47
C GLN A 61 0.57 -18.12 -0.86
N GLU A 62 0.99 -18.93 0.11
CA GLU A 62 1.89 -20.07 -0.12
C GLU A 62 1.31 -21.07 -1.12
N ALA A 63 0.03 -21.42 -0.96
CA ALA A 63 -0.63 -22.32 -1.91
C ALA A 63 -0.77 -21.72 -3.31
N SER A 64 -1.04 -20.41 -3.40
CA SER A 64 -1.16 -19.74 -4.70
C SER A 64 0.19 -19.62 -5.41
N GLU A 65 1.26 -19.34 -4.67
CA GLU A 65 2.62 -19.29 -5.21
C GLU A 65 3.08 -20.66 -5.69
N ALA A 66 2.88 -21.71 -4.88
CA ALA A 66 3.20 -23.09 -5.27
C ALA A 66 2.41 -23.55 -6.52
N TYR A 67 1.13 -23.17 -6.62
CA TYR A 67 0.33 -23.46 -7.80
C TYR A 67 0.86 -22.74 -9.05
N LEU A 68 1.18 -21.46 -8.94
CA LEU A 68 1.69 -20.67 -10.06
C LEU A 68 3.08 -21.15 -10.50
N ASP A 69 3.94 -21.54 -9.57
CA ASP A 69 5.26 -22.09 -9.86
C ASP A 69 5.15 -23.35 -10.74
N GLY A 70 4.37 -24.35 -10.29
CA GLY A 70 4.12 -25.56 -11.07
C GLY A 70 3.40 -25.30 -12.40
N LEU A 71 2.43 -24.39 -12.43
CA LEU A 71 1.76 -23.99 -13.67
C LEU A 71 2.76 -23.41 -14.68
N PHE A 72 3.68 -22.57 -14.23
CA PHE A 72 4.67 -21.96 -15.11
C PHE A 72 5.80 -22.92 -15.51
N GLU A 73 6.12 -23.93 -14.70
CA GLU A 73 6.97 -25.05 -15.11
C GLU A 73 6.37 -25.77 -16.33
N ASP A 74 5.10 -26.16 -16.26
CA ASP A 74 4.37 -26.82 -17.35
C ASP A 74 4.22 -25.90 -18.57
N THR A 75 3.87 -24.63 -18.34
CA THR A 75 3.77 -23.60 -19.39
C THR A 75 5.09 -23.47 -20.16
N ASN A 76 6.22 -23.52 -19.46
CA ASN A 76 7.54 -23.46 -20.07
C ASN A 76 7.83 -24.70 -20.93
N LEU A 77 7.41 -25.89 -20.50
CA LEU A 77 7.52 -27.12 -21.31
C LEU A 77 6.70 -27.00 -22.61
N CYS A 78 5.49 -26.42 -22.55
CA CYS A 78 4.67 -26.14 -23.73
C CYS A 78 5.34 -25.13 -24.70
N ALA A 79 5.98 -24.08 -24.17
CA ALA A 79 6.73 -23.14 -25.00
C ALA A 79 7.92 -23.80 -25.72
N ILE A 80 8.68 -24.64 -25.00
CA ILE A 80 9.82 -25.40 -25.54
C ILE A 80 9.35 -26.41 -26.60
N HIS A 81 8.22 -27.09 -26.38
CA HIS A 81 7.61 -27.98 -27.37
C HIS A 81 7.33 -27.26 -28.69
N ALA A 82 6.94 -25.99 -28.62
CA ALA A 82 6.74 -25.11 -29.77
C ALA A 82 8.01 -24.40 -30.27
N LYS A 83 9.21 -24.82 -29.82
CA LYS A 83 10.52 -24.22 -30.17
C LYS A 83 10.64 -22.73 -29.84
N ARG A 84 10.01 -22.29 -28.75
CA ARG A 84 10.10 -20.91 -28.24
C ARG A 84 10.72 -20.90 -26.84
N VAL A 85 11.31 -19.76 -26.48
CA VAL A 85 11.82 -19.47 -25.12
C VAL A 85 10.88 -18.54 -24.36
N THR A 86 10.09 -17.74 -25.07
CA THR A 86 9.09 -16.84 -24.48
C THR A 86 7.74 -17.56 -24.33
N ILE A 87 7.26 -17.66 -23.09
CA ILE A 87 5.91 -18.15 -22.77
C ILE A 87 4.85 -17.17 -23.28
N MET A 88 3.73 -17.71 -23.74
CA MET A 88 2.59 -16.97 -24.30
C MET A 88 1.29 -17.45 -23.62
N PRO A 89 0.20 -16.66 -23.67
CA PRO A 89 -1.08 -17.07 -23.06
C PRO A 89 -1.66 -18.39 -23.59
N LYS A 90 -1.24 -18.85 -24.77
CA LYS A 90 -1.64 -20.16 -25.34
C LYS A 90 -0.88 -21.35 -24.74
N ASP A 91 0.16 -21.09 -23.95
CA ASP A 91 0.99 -22.11 -23.31
C ASP A 91 0.47 -22.45 -21.90
N ILE A 92 -0.42 -21.61 -21.36
CA ILE A 92 -1.14 -21.79 -20.09
C ILE A 92 -2.49 -22.42 -20.39
#